data_AF-A0A553I6A2-F1
#
_entry.id   AF-A0A553I6A2-F1
#
_cell.length_a   1.000
_cell.length_b   1.000
_cell.length_c   1.000
_cell.angle_alpha   90.00
_cell.angle_beta   90.00
_cell.angle_gamma   90.00
#
_symmetry.space_group_name_H-M   'P 1'
#
loop_
_entity.id
_entity.type
_entity.pdbx_description
1 polymer ?
#
loop_
_entity_poly.entity_id
_entity_poly.type
_entity_poly.pdbx_seq_one_letter_code
_entity_poly.pdbx_strand_id
1 'polypeptide(L)'
;MQNIEWFDKLAPSSRTLCMNRIQDFDSLKQASGFTLVAVDFKGQPNIADMTSSVTEVGLAVMSGPVTGYGMTPTAVDRNKTLRGFVEENEVQGYGMKVRQPGPMEMSPDPHMLGRICLIPPEQVLNCLVHRLKVIWDSYTRPIVLVGFNMAFEITMILDPYSEVTQFFSSWVDLQDIIAEFTTAQSPGLRETLLAFGFPPNDLFVYGQRYFQSAGKDAVLKLAVLTNLLHLKNGTKLELSSQPEDSYQLRRYWSGFHPGPHEAHSFRAYLRVRGKAVSSVIPSLAELFDFFPSWKPTTVGWSRGRQYACICLLREKDLKRFINN
;
A
#
# COMPACT_ATOMS: atom_id res chain seq x y z
N MET A 1 24.74 -8.36 -19.87
CA MET A 1 24.87 -9.84 -19.92
C MET A 1 25.63 -10.37 -18.69
N GLN A 2 25.23 -10.01 -17.46
CA GLN A 2 25.87 -10.47 -16.21
C GLN A 2 24.99 -11.43 -15.37
N ASN A 3 23.84 -11.90 -15.88
CA ASN A 3 22.81 -12.55 -15.05
C ASN A 3 22.57 -14.05 -15.28
N ILE A 4 23.36 -14.74 -16.11
CA ILE A 4 23.13 -16.17 -16.38
C ILE A 4 23.57 -17.03 -15.17
N GLU A 5 24.72 -16.71 -14.55
CA GLU A 5 25.25 -17.50 -13.44
C GLU A 5 24.40 -17.46 -12.16
N TRP A 6 23.64 -16.38 -11.93
CA TRP A 6 22.72 -16.32 -10.79
C TRP A 6 21.46 -17.14 -11.05
N PHE A 7 20.95 -17.12 -12.29
CA PHE A 7 19.75 -17.86 -12.67
C PHE A 7 19.91 -19.37 -12.49
N ASP A 8 21.08 -19.91 -12.85
CA ASP A 8 21.36 -21.35 -12.72
C ASP A 8 21.47 -21.83 -11.26
N LYS A 9 21.68 -20.91 -10.30
CA LYS A 9 21.71 -21.21 -8.86
C LYS A 9 20.32 -21.25 -8.23
N LEU A 10 19.29 -20.80 -8.93
CA LEU A 10 17.91 -20.81 -8.42
C LEU A 10 17.34 -22.23 -8.37
N ALA A 11 16.51 -22.48 -7.35
CA ALA A 11 15.73 -23.70 -7.25
C ALA A 11 14.89 -23.92 -8.54
N PRO A 12 14.61 -25.17 -8.96
CA PRO A 12 13.85 -25.45 -10.17
C PRO A 12 12.51 -24.69 -10.24
N SER A 13 11.74 -24.66 -9.15
CA SER A 13 10.47 -23.93 -9.07
C SER A 13 10.64 -22.42 -9.23
N SER A 14 11.70 -21.85 -8.65
CA SER A 14 12.06 -20.43 -8.80
C SER A 14 12.36 -20.08 -10.26
N ARG A 15 13.13 -20.94 -10.96
CA ARG A 15 13.42 -20.75 -12.40
C ARG A 15 12.16 -20.81 -13.25
N THR A 16 11.29 -21.81 -12.99
CA THR A 16 10.00 -21.94 -13.67
C THR A 16 9.15 -20.69 -13.46
N LEU A 17 9.04 -20.19 -12.22
CA LEU A 17 8.28 -18.98 -11.94
C LEU A 17 8.84 -17.76 -12.69
N CYS A 18 10.16 -17.56 -12.69
CA CYS A 18 10.80 -16.47 -13.44
C CYS A 18 10.47 -16.49 -14.94
N MET A 19 10.43 -17.69 -15.54
CA MET A 19 10.10 -17.85 -16.96
C MET A 19 8.61 -17.63 -17.25
N ASN A 20 7.74 -17.90 -16.28
CA ASN A 20 6.29 -17.81 -16.43
C ASN A 20 5.75 -16.42 -16.05
N ARG A 21 6.39 -15.36 -16.54
CA ARG A 21 5.92 -13.98 -16.36
C ARG A 21 4.80 -13.66 -17.37
N ILE A 22 3.68 -13.14 -16.89
CA ILE A 22 2.66 -12.49 -17.73
C ILE A 22 3.18 -11.09 -18.05
N GLN A 23 3.49 -10.84 -19.33
CA GLN A 23 4.24 -9.64 -19.76
C GLN A 23 3.34 -8.52 -20.29
N ASP A 24 2.14 -8.85 -20.74
CA ASP A 24 1.26 -7.92 -21.42
C ASP A 24 -0.21 -8.12 -21.04
N PHE A 25 -1.01 -7.09 -21.35
CA PHE A 25 -2.42 -7.06 -21.01
C PHE A 25 -3.26 -8.17 -21.66
N ASP A 26 -2.97 -8.50 -22.91
CA ASP A 26 -3.74 -9.50 -23.66
C ASP A 26 -3.52 -10.90 -23.05
N SER A 27 -2.27 -11.23 -22.70
CA SER A 27 -1.90 -12.45 -21.97
C SER A 27 -2.58 -12.50 -20.58
N LEU A 28 -2.66 -11.36 -19.89
CA LEU A 28 -3.35 -11.26 -18.59
C LEU A 28 -4.87 -11.49 -18.72
N LYS A 29 -5.51 -11.01 -19.79
CA LYS A 29 -6.93 -11.27 -20.06
C LYS A 29 -7.22 -12.71 -20.46
N GLN A 30 -6.32 -13.30 -21.25
CA GLN A 30 -6.41 -14.72 -21.63
C GLN A 30 -6.16 -15.63 -20.44
N ALA A 31 -5.44 -15.15 -19.42
CA ALA A 31 -5.27 -15.80 -18.14
C ALA A 31 -6.60 -15.80 -17.36
N SER A 32 -7.54 -16.63 -17.81
CA SER A 32 -8.85 -16.82 -17.18
C SER A 32 -8.88 -18.04 -16.28
N GLY A 33 -9.72 -18.00 -15.24
CA GLY A 33 -9.89 -19.15 -14.35
C GLY A 33 -8.70 -19.42 -13.43
N PHE A 34 -7.96 -18.39 -13.04
CA PHE A 34 -6.89 -18.48 -12.04
C PHE A 34 -7.39 -18.13 -10.64
N THR A 35 -6.60 -18.47 -9.63
CA THR A 35 -6.66 -17.85 -8.32
C THR A 35 -5.62 -16.74 -8.27
N LEU A 36 -6.01 -15.55 -7.82
CA LEU A 36 -5.13 -14.38 -7.80
C LEU A 36 -4.64 -14.18 -6.38
N VAL A 37 -3.33 -14.23 -6.17
CA VAL A 37 -2.70 -13.98 -4.86
C VAL A 37 -1.76 -12.79 -4.99
N ALA A 38 -2.16 -11.66 -4.42
CA ALA A 38 -1.28 -10.51 -4.31
C ALA A 38 -0.38 -10.62 -3.09
N VAL A 39 0.89 -10.24 -3.26
CA VAL A 39 1.87 -10.15 -2.17
C VAL A 39 2.41 -8.73 -2.04
N ASP A 40 2.70 -8.31 -0.82
CA ASP A 40 3.51 -7.13 -0.53
C ASP A 40 4.48 -7.47 0.59
N PHE A 41 5.72 -7.02 0.47
CA PHE A 41 6.70 -7.11 1.55
C PHE A 41 7.07 -5.70 1.97
N LYS A 42 7.01 -5.42 3.28
CA LYS A 42 7.65 -4.24 3.87
C LYS A 42 8.90 -4.68 4.59
N GLY A 43 10.00 -3.99 4.34
CA GLY A 43 11.24 -4.21 5.05
C GLY A 43 12.09 -2.96 5.08
N GLN A 44 13.13 -3.01 5.90
CA GLN A 44 14.22 -2.04 5.81
C GLN A 44 15.43 -2.75 5.21
N PRO A 45 16.09 -2.16 4.20
CA PRO A 45 17.39 -2.63 3.79
C PRO A 45 18.34 -2.45 4.97
N ASN A 46 18.90 -3.56 5.45
CA ASN A 46 20.00 -3.51 6.39
C ASN A 46 21.27 -3.22 5.59
N ILE A 47 21.69 -1.96 5.60
CA ILE A 47 22.82 -1.47 4.81
C ILE A 47 24.13 -2.14 5.26
N ALA A 48 24.20 -2.63 6.51
CA ALA A 48 25.42 -3.18 7.09
C ALA A 48 25.79 -4.58 6.55
N ASP A 49 24.80 -5.41 6.23
CA ASP A 49 25.01 -6.79 5.76
C ASP A 49 24.33 -7.06 4.41
N MET A 50 23.75 -6.02 3.78
CA MET A 50 22.94 -6.12 2.57
C MET A 50 21.77 -7.10 2.67
N THR A 51 21.35 -7.46 3.88
CA THR A 51 20.14 -8.25 4.11
C THR A 51 18.94 -7.32 4.21
N SER A 52 17.77 -7.74 3.75
CA SER A 52 16.52 -7.02 4.05
C SER A 52 15.86 -7.67 5.25
N SER A 53 15.65 -6.89 6.32
CA SER A 53 14.80 -7.35 7.41
C SER A 53 13.35 -7.12 7.00
N VAL A 54 12.62 -8.20 6.75
CA VAL A 54 11.18 -8.13 6.53
C VAL A 54 10.51 -7.74 7.85
N THR A 55 9.74 -6.68 7.81
CA THR A 55 8.97 -6.12 8.94
C THR A 55 7.50 -6.45 8.85
N GLU A 56 6.98 -6.63 7.63
CA GLU A 56 5.61 -7.05 7.39
C GLU A 56 5.50 -7.79 6.06
N VAL A 57 4.63 -8.79 6.01
CA VAL A 57 4.21 -9.45 4.76
C VAL A 57 2.69 -9.37 4.65
N GLY A 58 2.23 -8.96 3.48
CA GLY A 58 0.82 -8.88 3.12
C GLY A 58 0.50 -9.90 2.07
N LEU A 59 -0.60 -10.62 2.25
CA LEU A 59 -1.20 -11.46 1.23
C LEU A 59 -2.66 -11.04 1.06
N ALA A 60 -3.13 -11.00 -0.17
CA ALA A 60 -4.55 -10.93 -0.47
C ALA A 60 -4.87 -11.97 -1.52
N VAL A 61 -5.99 -12.68 -1.36
CA VAL A 61 -6.43 -13.70 -2.32
C VAL A 61 -7.86 -13.45 -2.75
N MET A 62 -8.12 -13.69 -4.03
CA MET A 62 -9.45 -13.75 -4.59
C MET A 62 -9.52 -14.77 -5.72
N SER A 63 -10.73 -15.26 -5.98
CA SER A 63 -10.99 -16.01 -7.22
C SER A 63 -10.81 -15.07 -8.41
N GLY A 64 -10.04 -15.49 -9.41
CA GLY A 64 -9.99 -14.77 -10.68
C GLY A 64 -11.37 -14.75 -11.34
N PRO A 65 -11.69 -13.71 -12.12
CA PRO A 65 -12.97 -13.61 -12.79
C PRO A 65 -13.20 -14.85 -13.66
N VAL A 66 -14.37 -15.47 -13.53
CA VAL A 66 -14.80 -16.53 -14.43
C VAL A 66 -15.07 -15.88 -15.78
N THR A 67 -14.45 -16.39 -16.85
CA THR A 67 -14.65 -15.94 -18.23
C THR A 67 -16.10 -15.57 -18.50
N GLY A 68 -16.36 -14.36 -19.00
CA GLY A 68 -17.72 -13.94 -19.34
C GLY A 68 -18.04 -12.46 -19.15
N TYR A 69 -17.09 -11.61 -18.74
CA TYR A 69 -17.31 -10.16 -18.64
C TYR A 69 -17.37 -9.52 -20.05
N GLY A 70 -18.47 -9.78 -20.75
CA GLY A 70 -19.09 -8.86 -21.69
C GLY A 70 -19.87 -7.76 -20.98
N MET A 71 -19.61 -7.51 -19.68
CA MET A 71 -20.16 -6.33 -19.04
C MET A 71 -19.52 -5.11 -19.69
N THR A 72 -20.37 -4.33 -20.35
CA THR A 72 -20.09 -2.94 -20.65
C THR A 72 -19.47 -2.30 -19.41
N PRO A 73 -18.31 -1.62 -19.51
CA PRO A 73 -17.76 -0.86 -18.40
C PRO A 73 -18.87 0.08 -17.95
N THR A 74 -19.48 -0.20 -16.81
CA THR A 74 -20.25 0.82 -16.12
C THR A 74 -19.25 1.94 -15.88
N ALA A 75 -19.62 3.15 -16.27
CA ALA A 75 -18.81 4.34 -16.05
C ALA A 75 -18.16 4.26 -14.68
N VAL A 76 -16.84 4.51 -14.60
CA VAL A 76 -16.02 4.47 -13.39
C VAL A 76 -16.89 4.79 -12.17
N ASP A 77 -17.23 3.78 -11.38
CA ASP A 77 -18.11 3.98 -10.24
C ASP A 77 -17.31 4.74 -9.19
N ARG A 78 -17.47 6.07 -9.20
CA ARG A 78 -16.78 6.98 -8.29
C ARG A 78 -17.18 6.79 -6.83
N ASN A 79 -18.19 5.95 -6.55
CA ASN A 79 -18.58 5.58 -5.20
C ASN A 79 -17.98 4.22 -4.77
N LYS A 80 -17.14 3.59 -5.61
CA LYS A 80 -16.51 2.32 -5.27
C LYS A 80 -15.49 2.50 -4.16
N THR A 81 -15.88 2.09 -2.96
CA THR A 81 -14.97 2.07 -1.80
C THR A 81 -14.11 0.81 -1.84
N LEU A 82 -12.94 0.86 -1.20
CA LEU A 82 -12.06 -0.30 -1.05
C LEU A 82 -12.73 -1.42 -0.25
N ARG A 83 -13.56 -1.06 0.75
CA ARG A 83 -14.39 -2.01 1.49
C ARG A 83 -15.41 -2.68 0.57
N GLY A 84 -16.14 -1.89 -0.22
CA GLY A 84 -17.10 -2.40 -1.19
C GLY A 84 -16.43 -3.34 -2.22
N PHE A 85 -15.22 -3.00 -2.68
CA PHE A 85 -14.42 -3.89 -3.52
C PHE A 85 -14.11 -5.23 -2.84
N VAL A 86 -13.64 -5.22 -1.59
CA VAL A 86 -13.33 -6.45 -0.83
C VAL A 86 -14.56 -7.32 -0.66
N GLU A 87 -15.70 -6.74 -0.31
CA GLU A 87 -16.97 -7.45 -0.12
C GLU A 87 -17.51 -8.02 -1.44
N GLU A 88 -17.51 -7.23 -2.52
CA GLU A 88 -17.99 -7.63 -3.84
C GLU A 88 -17.15 -8.76 -4.47
N ASN A 89 -15.84 -8.75 -4.24
CA ASN A 89 -14.91 -9.70 -4.86
C ASN A 89 -14.45 -10.79 -3.88
N GLU A 90 -15.08 -10.89 -2.71
CA GLU A 90 -14.79 -11.86 -1.66
C GLU A 90 -13.28 -11.95 -1.31
N VAL A 91 -12.61 -10.79 -1.28
CA VAL A 91 -11.16 -10.73 -1.10
C VAL A 91 -10.80 -11.11 0.33
N GLN A 92 -9.88 -12.05 0.49
CA GLN A 92 -9.36 -12.44 1.81
C GLN A 92 -7.97 -11.85 2.02
N GLY A 93 -7.85 -10.89 2.95
CA GLY A 93 -6.59 -10.28 3.34
C GLY A 93 -5.93 -10.95 4.56
N TYR A 94 -4.61 -11.09 4.50
CA TYR A 94 -3.76 -11.60 5.56
C TYR A 94 -2.54 -10.69 5.73
N GLY A 95 -2.27 -10.27 6.96
CA GLY A 95 -1.08 -9.52 7.34
C GLY A 95 -0.24 -10.32 8.32
N MET A 96 1.07 -10.33 8.12
CA MET A 96 2.06 -10.94 9.01
C MET A 96 3.01 -9.84 9.45
N LYS A 97 2.88 -9.35 10.67
CA LYS A 97 3.78 -8.35 11.23
C LYS A 97 4.90 -9.05 11.97
N VAL A 98 6.13 -8.78 11.56
CA VAL A 98 7.32 -9.39 12.14
C VAL A 98 7.66 -8.67 13.43
N ARG A 99 7.72 -9.43 14.54
CA ARG A 99 8.01 -8.88 15.86
C ARG A 99 9.44 -8.38 15.89
N GLN A 100 9.63 -7.08 16.07
CA GLN A 100 10.93 -6.50 16.36
C GLN A 100 11.26 -6.62 17.85
N PRO A 101 12.54 -6.82 18.22
CA PRO A 101 12.97 -6.79 19.62
C PRO A 101 12.75 -5.39 20.22
N GLY A 102 11.79 -5.27 21.14
CA GLY A 102 11.46 -4.03 21.85
C GLY A 102 10.10 -4.07 22.57
N PRO A 103 9.80 -3.09 23.44
CA PRO A 103 8.49 -2.94 24.05
C PRO A 103 7.46 -2.60 22.96
N MET A 104 6.69 -3.60 22.57
CA MET A 104 5.72 -3.49 21.50
C MET A 104 4.42 -2.92 22.08
N GLU A 105 4.05 -1.70 21.68
CA GLU A 105 2.68 -1.22 21.87
C GLU A 105 1.78 -2.10 21.00
N MET A 106 1.08 -3.05 21.63
CA MET A 106 -0.01 -3.77 20.99
C MET A 106 -1.10 -2.74 20.70
N SER A 107 -1.17 -2.24 19.47
CA SER A 107 -2.45 -1.79 18.93
C SER A 107 -3.11 -3.01 18.30
N PRO A 108 -4.11 -3.64 18.96
CA PRO A 108 -4.95 -4.64 18.34
C PRO A 108 -5.93 -3.89 17.43
N ASP A 109 -5.43 -3.24 16.39
CA ASP A 109 -6.33 -2.71 15.37
C ASP A 109 -6.65 -3.87 14.42
N PRO A 110 -7.90 -4.38 14.41
CA PRO A 110 -8.35 -5.20 13.30
C PRO A 110 -8.21 -4.33 12.05
N HIS A 111 -7.25 -4.65 11.19
CA HIS A 111 -7.17 -3.98 9.90
C HIS A 111 -8.51 -4.18 9.20
N MET A 112 -9.08 -3.11 8.66
CA MET A 112 -10.42 -3.14 8.05
C MET A 112 -10.61 -4.16 6.92
N LEU A 113 -9.52 -4.80 6.45
CA LEU A 113 -9.47 -5.61 5.24
C LEU A 113 -8.89 -7.02 5.45
N GLY A 114 -8.65 -7.47 6.70
CA GLY A 114 -8.08 -8.80 6.91
C GLY A 114 -7.59 -9.13 8.32
N ARG A 115 -7.03 -10.33 8.47
CA ARG A 115 -6.46 -10.82 9.73
C ARG A 115 -4.98 -10.46 9.82
N ILE A 116 -4.55 -9.86 10.93
CA ILE A 116 -3.12 -9.62 11.22
C ILE A 116 -2.65 -10.62 12.27
N CYS A 117 -1.52 -11.26 12.00
CA CYS A 117 -0.80 -12.06 12.99
C CYS A 117 0.57 -11.44 13.28
N LEU A 118 0.97 -11.47 14.54
CA LEU A 118 2.33 -11.13 14.95
C LEU A 118 3.15 -12.41 14.93
N ILE A 119 4.28 -12.39 14.23
CA ILE A 119 5.13 -13.58 14.09
C ILE A 119 6.59 -13.24 14.39
N PRO A 120 7.36 -14.17 14.99
CA PRO A 120 8.81 -14.02 15.10
C PRO A 120 9.49 -14.00 13.71
N PRO A 121 10.62 -13.30 13.54
CA PRO A 121 11.36 -13.25 12.27
C PRO A 121 11.67 -14.62 11.68
N GLU A 122 12.06 -15.58 12.51
CA GLU A 122 12.42 -16.95 12.11
C GLU A 122 11.21 -17.78 11.64
N GLN A 123 9.98 -17.31 11.89
CA GLN A 123 8.76 -18.01 11.47
C GLN A 123 8.14 -17.45 10.18
N VAL A 124 8.68 -16.38 9.60
CA VAL A 124 8.13 -15.73 8.40
C VAL A 124 7.92 -16.74 7.27
N LEU A 125 8.96 -17.51 6.93
CA LEU A 125 8.88 -18.51 5.86
C LEU A 125 7.83 -19.58 6.16
N ASN A 126 7.87 -20.18 7.35
CA ASN A 126 6.94 -21.23 7.75
C ASN A 126 5.48 -20.75 7.72
N CYS A 127 5.23 -19.53 8.19
CA CYS A 127 3.90 -18.92 8.16
C CYS A 127 3.43 -18.64 6.73
N LEU A 128 4.31 -18.17 5.84
CA LEU A 128 4.01 -17.94 4.43
C LEU A 128 3.69 -19.25 3.70
N VAL A 129 4.55 -20.26 3.84
CA VAL A 129 4.37 -21.60 3.24
C VAL A 129 3.06 -22.22 3.73
N HIS A 130 2.80 -22.19 5.05
CA HIS A 130 1.56 -22.70 5.60
C HIS A 130 0.33 -21.99 5.02
N ARG A 131 0.36 -20.65 4.94
CA ARG A 131 -0.77 -19.86 4.43
C ARG A 131 -1.01 -20.13 2.95
N LEU A 132 0.05 -20.15 2.13
CA LEU A 132 -0.04 -20.42 0.70
C LEU A 132 -0.49 -21.85 0.43
N LYS A 133 -0.08 -22.82 1.25
CA LYS A 133 -0.59 -24.19 1.18
C LYS A 133 -2.08 -24.26 1.46
N VAL A 134 -2.57 -23.57 2.49
CA VAL A 134 -4.03 -23.51 2.77
C VAL A 134 -4.78 -22.89 1.59
N ILE A 135 -4.23 -21.84 0.97
CA ILE A 135 -4.81 -21.26 -0.25
C ILE A 135 -4.79 -22.30 -1.38
N TRP A 136 -3.64 -22.91 -1.67
CA TRP A 136 -3.49 -23.93 -2.70
C TRP A 136 -4.49 -25.09 -2.54
N ASP A 137 -4.66 -25.59 -1.32
CA ASP A 137 -5.59 -26.69 -1.04
C ASP A 137 -7.08 -26.25 -1.14
N SER A 138 -7.36 -24.95 -0.97
CA SER A 138 -8.72 -24.39 -1.02
C SER A 138 -9.20 -24.03 -2.43
N TYR A 139 -8.28 -23.84 -3.37
CA TYR A 139 -8.60 -23.42 -4.73
C TYR A 139 -8.17 -24.47 -5.75
N THR A 140 -9.09 -24.90 -6.61
CA THR A 140 -8.83 -25.94 -7.63
C THR A 140 -8.13 -25.40 -8.89
N ARG A 141 -7.68 -24.15 -8.87
CA ARG A 141 -7.21 -23.40 -10.03
C ARG A 141 -5.73 -23.01 -9.85
N PRO A 142 -4.95 -22.88 -10.94
CA PRO A 142 -3.58 -22.42 -10.83
C PRO A 142 -3.52 -21.03 -10.18
N ILE A 143 -2.50 -20.80 -9.36
CA ILE A 143 -2.33 -19.53 -8.63
C ILE A 143 -1.38 -18.62 -9.40
N VAL A 144 -1.83 -17.38 -9.65
CA VAL A 144 -1.01 -16.30 -10.19
C VAL A 144 -0.55 -15.40 -9.06
N LEU A 145 0.75 -15.21 -8.96
CA LEU A 145 1.35 -14.21 -8.09
C LEU A 145 1.17 -12.82 -8.69
N VAL A 146 0.53 -11.93 -7.94
CA VAL A 146 0.24 -10.56 -8.35
C VAL A 146 1.09 -9.60 -7.54
N GLY A 147 1.73 -8.64 -8.18
CA GLY A 147 2.08 -7.43 -7.45
C GLY A 147 2.35 -6.24 -8.32
N PHE A 148 3.10 -5.28 -7.79
CA PHE A 148 3.23 -3.94 -8.36
C PHE A 148 4.62 -3.42 -8.06
N ASN A 149 5.42 -3.14 -9.10
CA ASN A 149 6.84 -2.88 -8.97
C ASN A 149 7.56 -4.00 -8.20
N MET A 150 7.43 -5.21 -8.74
CA MET A 150 7.73 -6.49 -8.09
C MET A 150 9.22 -6.76 -7.86
N ALA A 151 10.12 -5.84 -8.19
CA ALA A 151 11.56 -6.07 -8.10
C ALA A 151 11.99 -6.49 -6.67
N PHE A 152 11.45 -5.82 -5.65
CA PHE A 152 11.74 -6.16 -4.26
C PHE A 152 11.10 -7.49 -3.85
N GLU A 153 9.81 -7.67 -4.12
CA GLU A 153 9.06 -8.87 -3.74
C GLU A 153 9.57 -10.13 -4.43
N ILE A 154 9.94 -10.04 -5.71
CA ILE A 154 10.55 -11.15 -6.44
C ILE A 154 11.92 -11.50 -5.85
N THR A 155 12.73 -10.51 -5.47
CA THR A 155 14.00 -10.79 -4.78
C THR A 155 13.75 -11.55 -3.47
N MET A 156 12.76 -11.12 -2.68
CA MET A 156 12.40 -11.81 -1.43
C MET A 156 11.88 -13.23 -1.68
N ILE A 157 11.07 -13.41 -2.72
CA ILE A 157 10.48 -14.71 -3.05
C ILE A 157 11.51 -15.67 -3.62
N LEU A 158 12.46 -15.21 -4.43
CA LEU A 158 13.41 -16.10 -5.11
C LEU A 158 14.59 -16.52 -4.24
N ASP A 159 14.94 -15.71 -3.23
CA ASP A 159 16.09 -15.95 -2.36
C ASP A 159 15.66 -16.37 -0.94
N PRO A 160 15.37 -15.46 0.02
CA PRO A 160 15.11 -15.88 1.41
C PRO A 160 13.83 -16.71 1.58
N TYR A 161 12.91 -16.70 0.61
CA TYR A 161 11.66 -17.43 0.67
C TYR A 161 11.41 -18.34 -0.53
N SER A 162 12.46 -18.88 -1.17
CA SER A 162 12.37 -19.68 -2.41
C SER A 162 11.34 -20.82 -2.38
N GLU A 163 11.07 -21.40 -1.20
CA GLU A 163 10.07 -22.47 -1.04
C GLU A 163 8.64 -22.04 -1.42
N VAL A 164 8.31 -20.74 -1.37
CA VAL A 164 6.96 -20.28 -1.74
C VAL A 164 6.71 -20.31 -3.25
N THR A 165 7.77 -20.37 -4.06
CA THR A 165 7.66 -20.35 -5.53
C THR A 165 6.88 -21.55 -6.08
N GLN A 166 6.89 -22.68 -5.37
CA GLN A 166 6.18 -23.89 -5.78
C GLN A 166 4.65 -23.73 -5.81
N PHE A 167 4.10 -22.72 -5.14
CA PHE A 167 2.66 -22.45 -5.10
C PHE A 167 2.16 -21.58 -6.25
N PHE A 168 3.04 -21.07 -7.11
CA PHE A 168 2.65 -20.14 -8.17
C PHE A 168 2.94 -20.73 -9.53
N SER A 169 1.94 -20.72 -10.42
CA SER A 169 2.12 -21.15 -11.82
C SER A 169 2.76 -20.08 -12.68
N SER A 170 2.48 -18.81 -12.38
CA SER A 170 2.91 -17.63 -13.11
C SER A 170 2.85 -16.40 -12.21
N TRP A 171 3.39 -15.28 -12.68
CA TRP A 171 3.33 -14.01 -11.97
C TRP A 171 3.13 -12.81 -12.90
N VAL A 172 2.64 -11.71 -12.36
CA VAL A 172 2.41 -10.45 -13.08
C VAL A 172 2.90 -9.25 -12.26
N ASP A 173 3.57 -8.32 -12.93
CA ASP A 173 3.83 -6.99 -12.39
C ASP A 173 2.85 -6.00 -12.99
N LEU A 174 1.92 -5.52 -12.18
CA LEU A 174 0.88 -4.61 -12.62
C LEU A 174 1.43 -3.26 -13.07
N GLN A 175 2.58 -2.80 -12.55
CA GLN A 175 3.15 -1.52 -12.95
C GLN A 175 3.49 -1.53 -14.46
N ASP A 176 4.08 -2.63 -14.92
CA ASP A 176 4.45 -2.82 -16.33
C ASP A 176 3.20 -2.89 -17.21
N ILE A 177 2.18 -3.64 -16.80
CA ILE A 177 0.93 -3.72 -17.58
C ILE A 177 0.22 -2.36 -17.64
N ILE A 178 0.20 -1.61 -16.53
CA ILE A 178 -0.40 -0.26 -16.50
C ILE A 178 0.34 0.72 -17.38
N ALA A 179 1.66 0.58 -17.53
CA ALA A 179 2.47 1.46 -18.38
C ALA A 179 2.00 1.43 -19.84
N GLU A 180 1.35 0.35 -20.31
CA GLU A 180 0.73 0.27 -21.63
C GLU A 180 -0.47 1.24 -21.79
N PHE A 181 -1.11 1.61 -20.68
CA PHE A 181 -2.34 2.42 -20.66
C PHE A 181 -2.07 3.89 -20.33
N THR A 182 -0.85 4.29 -20.01
CA THR A 182 -0.56 5.66 -19.57
C THR A 182 0.69 6.23 -20.25
N THR A 183 0.89 7.55 -20.13
CA THR A 183 2.13 8.20 -20.55
C THR A 183 3.18 8.28 -19.44
N ALA A 184 2.81 7.91 -18.21
CA ALA A 184 3.75 7.87 -17.08
C ALA A 184 4.71 6.67 -17.24
N GLN A 185 6.01 6.94 -17.14
CA GLN A 185 7.04 5.90 -17.31
C GLN A 185 7.06 4.87 -16.17
N SER A 186 6.66 5.28 -14.96
CA SER A 186 6.62 4.41 -13.79
C SER A 186 5.35 4.75 -13.00
N PRO A 187 4.18 4.22 -13.42
CA PRO A 187 2.92 4.55 -12.78
C PRO A 187 2.91 4.09 -11.32
N GLY A 188 2.48 4.94 -10.40
CA GLY A 188 2.39 4.61 -8.98
C GLY A 188 1.07 3.93 -8.64
N LEU A 189 1.10 2.95 -7.71
CA LEU A 189 -0.08 2.17 -7.29
C LEU A 189 -1.26 3.07 -6.91
N ARG A 190 -0.96 4.13 -6.17
CA ARG A 190 -1.95 5.08 -5.67
C ARG A 190 -2.58 5.90 -6.79
N GLU A 191 -1.76 6.46 -7.67
CA GLU A 191 -2.19 7.26 -8.81
C GLU A 191 -3.06 6.42 -9.76
N THR A 192 -2.70 5.15 -9.95
CA THR A 192 -3.51 4.19 -10.71
C THR A 192 -4.88 3.97 -10.06
N LEU A 193 -4.94 3.75 -8.74
CA LEU A 193 -6.22 3.56 -8.04
C LEU A 193 -7.11 4.81 -8.10
N LEU A 194 -6.51 6.01 -8.01
CA LEU A 194 -7.23 7.26 -8.20
C LEU A 194 -7.80 7.37 -9.62
N ALA A 195 -7.03 6.98 -10.64
CA ALA A 195 -7.50 6.95 -12.03
C ALA A 195 -8.63 5.92 -12.24
N PHE A 196 -8.64 4.83 -11.47
CA PHE A 196 -9.74 3.87 -11.40
C PHE A 196 -10.94 4.34 -10.56
N GLY A 197 -10.90 5.56 -10.02
CA GLY A 197 -12.03 6.18 -9.31
C GLY A 197 -12.13 5.84 -7.83
N PHE A 198 -11.14 5.15 -7.24
CA PHE A 198 -11.13 4.94 -5.80
C PHE A 198 -10.99 6.28 -5.06
N PRO A 199 -11.79 6.53 -4.01
CA PRO A 199 -11.72 7.78 -3.29
C PRO A 199 -10.38 7.90 -2.55
N PRO A 200 -9.74 9.08 -2.51
CA PRO A 200 -8.48 9.27 -1.79
C PRO A 200 -8.55 8.75 -0.35
N ASN A 201 -9.66 9.00 0.33
CA ASN A 201 -9.89 8.63 1.73
C ASN A 201 -9.71 7.14 2.03
N ASP A 202 -9.96 6.26 1.05
CA ASP A 202 -9.77 4.82 1.20
C ASP A 202 -8.31 4.39 1.00
N LEU A 203 -7.55 5.19 0.26
CA LEU A 203 -6.13 5.00 0.03
C LEU A 203 -5.32 5.47 1.24
N PHE A 204 -5.86 6.42 2.02
CA PHE A 204 -5.25 6.90 3.27
C PHE A 204 -5.78 6.18 4.51
N VAL A 205 -5.01 6.25 5.60
CA VAL A 205 -5.50 5.99 6.95
C VAL A 205 -5.47 7.34 7.66
N TYR A 206 -6.65 7.89 8.00
CA TYR A 206 -6.75 9.20 8.63
C TYR A 206 -6.19 9.19 10.07
N GLY A 207 -5.43 10.24 10.42
CA GLY A 207 -5.15 10.59 11.81
C GLY A 207 -4.20 9.67 12.59
N GLN A 208 -3.66 8.62 11.97
CA GLN A 208 -2.69 7.73 12.60
C GLN A 208 -1.42 7.62 11.76
N ARG A 209 -0.28 7.61 12.46
CA ARG A 209 1.06 7.29 11.92
C ARG A 209 1.16 5.84 11.40
N TYR A 210 0.08 5.07 11.39
CA TYR A 210 0.14 3.65 11.11
C TYR A 210 0.11 3.40 9.60
N PHE A 211 1.34 3.36 9.08
CA PHE A 211 1.90 2.47 8.06
C PHE A 211 0.97 2.05 6.91
N GLN A 212 1.44 2.29 5.68
CA GLN A 212 1.10 1.43 4.55
C GLN A 212 1.33 -0.02 4.97
N SER A 213 0.29 -0.69 5.44
CA SER A 213 0.42 -2.08 5.84
C SER A 213 0.59 -2.91 4.60
N ALA A 214 1.50 -3.87 4.63
CA ALA A 214 1.67 -4.80 3.51
C ALA A 214 0.33 -5.47 3.12
N GLY A 215 -0.49 -5.83 4.12
CA GLY A 215 -1.79 -6.46 3.89
C GLY A 215 -2.76 -5.58 3.10
N LYS A 216 -2.87 -4.27 3.43
CA LYS A 216 -3.66 -3.31 2.65
C LYS A 216 -3.13 -3.17 1.23
N ASP A 217 -1.81 -3.05 1.06
CA ASP A 217 -1.21 -2.88 -0.26
C ASP A 217 -1.43 -4.12 -1.15
N ALA A 218 -1.43 -5.32 -0.58
CA ALA A 218 -1.83 -6.54 -1.31
C ALA A 218 -3.28 -6.47 -1.81
N VAL A 219 -4.23 -5.99 -0.99
CA VAL A 219 -5.63 -5.80 -1.43
C VAL A 219 -5.73 -4.72 -2.52
N LEU A 220 -4.99 -3.62 -2.38
CA LEU A 220 -4.92 -2.56 -3.38
C LEU A 220 -4.40 -3.07 -4.73
N LYS A 221 -3.41 -3.97 -4.73
CA LYS A 221 -2.89 -4.63 -5.95
C LYS A 221 -3.99 -5.45 -6.63
N LEU A 222 -4.79 -6.22 -5.88
CA LEU A 222 -5.95 -6.93 -6.46
C LEU A 222 -7.03 -5.99 -7.00
N ALA A 223 -7.27 -4.85 -6.34
CA ALA A 223 -8.20 -3.84 -6.81
C ALA A 223 -7.76 -3.26 -8.16
N VAL A 224 -6.47 -2.95 -8.31
CA VAL A 224 -5.88 -2.54 -9.59
C VAL A 224 -6.08 -3.60 -10.65
N LEU A 225 -5.67 -4.85 -10.37
CA LEU A 225 -5.79 -5.95 -11.33
C LEU A 225 -7.23 -6.13 -11.81
N THR A 226 -8.18 -6.12 -10.87
CA THR A 226 -9.60 -6.28 -11.19
C THR A 226 -10.08 -5.18 -12.14
N ASN A 227 -9.78 -3.90 -11.85
CA ASN A 227 -10.18 -2.80 -12.71
C ASN A 227 -9.48 -2.84 -14.07
N LEU A 228 -8.21 -3.24 -14.09
CA LEU A 228 -7.42 -3.40 -15.29
C LEU A 228 -8.05 -4.47 -16.21
N LEU A 229 -8.46 -5.62 -15.70
CA LEU A 229 -9.16 -6.66 -16.46
C LEU A 229 -10.48 -6.18 -17.11
N HIS A 230 -11.11 -5.15 -16.55
CA HIS A 230 -12.33 -4.52 -17.10
C HIS A 230 -12.04 -3.44 -18.15
N LEU A 231 -10.78 -3.05 -18.36
CA LEU A 231 -10.44 -2.05 -19.37
C LEU A 231 -10.66 -2.59 -20.78
N LYS A 232 -11.12 -1.72 -21.67
CA LYS A 232 -11.18 -2.00 -23.11
C LYS A 232 -9.81 -1.78 -23.74
N ASN A 233 -9.48 -2.55 -24.77
CA ASN A 233 -8.26 -2.34 -25.55
C ASN A 233 -8.28 -0.90 -26.14
N GLY A 234 -7.15 -0.20 -26.03
CA GLY A 234 -7.03 1.20 -26.44
C GLY A 234 -7.52 2.25 -25.43
N THR A 235 -7.97 1.85 -24.23
CA THR A 235 -8.25 2.80 -23.14
C THR A 235 -6.95 3.51 -22.74
N LYS A 236 -7.02 4.80 -22.42
CA LYS A 236 -5.90 5.54 -21.81
C LYS A 236 -6.28 5.96 -20.39
N LEU A 237 -5.40 5.68 -19.44
CA LEU A 237 -5.49 6.11 -18.06
C LEU A 237 -4.78 7.44 -17.88
N GLU A 238 -5.55 8.46 -17.55
CA GLU A 238 -5.04 9.74 -17.10
C GLU A 238 -4.64 9.63 -15.64
N LEU A 239 -3.37 9.28 -15.42
CA LEU A 239 -2.81 9.34 -14.08
C LEU A 239 -2.60 10.81 -13.73
N SER A 240 -3.44 11.31 -12.84
CA SER A 240 -3.25 12.65 -12.32
C SER A 240 -1.90 12.67 -11.58
N SER A 241 -0.89 13.33 -12.17
CA SER A 241 0.21 13.92 -11.44
C SER A 241 -0.37 15.10 -10.64
N GLN A 242 -1.20 14.77 -9.66
CA GLN A 242 -1.75 15.74 -8.74
C GLN A 242 -0.55 16.43 -8.10
N PRO A 243 -0.43 17.77 -8.22
CA PRO A 243 0.70 18.48 -7.64
C PRO A 243 0.76 18.15 -6.16
N GLU A 244 1.95 18.06 -5.57
CA GLU A 244 2.13 17.78 -4.13
C GLU A 244 1.17 18.59 -3.22
N ASP A 245 0.74 19.76 -3.70
CA ASP A 245 -0.20 20.67 -3.06
C ASP A 245 -1.65 20.14 -2.95
N SER A 246 -2.13 19.22 -3.79
CA SER A 246 -3.49 18.65 -3.68
C SER A 246 -3.57 17.46 -2.71
N TYR A 247 -2.43 17.05 -2.16
CA TYR A 247 -2.34 16.03 -1.11
C TYR A 247 -2.35 16.60 0.31
N GLN A 248 -2.82 17.84 0.48
CA GLN A 248 -3.13 18.43 1.78
C GLN A 248 -4.39 17.82 2.40
N LEU A 249 -4.40 16.49 2.56
CA LEU A 249 -5.31 15.85 3.47
C LEU A 249 -5.02 16.39 4.85
N ARG A 250 -6.03 17.03 5.44
CA ARG A 250 -5.99 17.55 6.79
C ARG A 250 -5.64 16.41 7.74
N ARG A 251 -4.38 16.34 8.16
CA ARG A 251 -3.93 15.36 9.16
C ARG A 251 -4.12 15.95 10.54
N TYR A 252 -4.80 15.19 11.38
CA TYR A 252 -5.02 15.53 12.78
C TYR A 252 -4.06 14.72 13.64
N TRP A 253 -3.48 15.37 14.64
CA TRP A 253 -2.59 14.72 15.58
C TRP A 253 -2.98 15.06 17.03
N SER A 254 -2.76 14.13 17.95
CA SER A 254 -2.87 14.36 19.40
C SER A 254 -1.72 13.64 20.13
N GLY A 255 -1.13 14.27 21.16
CA GLY A 255 -0.07 13.65 21.97
C GLY A 255 1.05 14.60 22.41
N PHE A 256 2.30 14.14 22.47
CA PHE A 256 3.46 14.99 22.76
C PHE A 256 4.02 15.77 21.55
N HIS A 257 4.23 15.12 20.40
CA HIS A 257 4.71 15.74 19.16
C HIS A 257 4.09 15.09 17.91
N PRO A 258 3.81 15.84 16.83
CA PRO A 258 3.52 15.23 15.53
C PRO A 258 4.76 14.47 15.06
N GLY A 259 4.56 13.39 14.33
CA GLY A 259 5.68 12.63 13.80
C GLY A 259 5.21 11.67 12.71
N PRO A 260 6.13 10.99 12.04
CA PRO A 260 7.60 11.02 12.25
C PRO A 260 8.25 12.39 11.97
N HIS A 261 9.46 12.66 12.51
CA HIS A 261 10.07 13.99 12.43
C HIS A 261 10.28 14.43 11.00
N GLU A 262 10.72 13.49 10.19
CA GLU A 262 11.01 13.58 8.76
C GLU A 262 9.77 13.96 7.93
N ALA A 263 8.57 13.53 8.35
CA ALA A 263 7.31 13.85 7.68
C ALA A 263 6.72 15.21 8.09
N HIS A 264 7.25 15.82 9.15
CA HIS A 264 6.79 17.09 9.70
C HIS A 264 7.97 17.97 10.07
N SER A 265 8.93 18.12 9.16
CA SER A 265 10.20 18.82 9.43
C SER A 265 10.02 20.31 9.75
N PHE A 266 8.90 20.91 9.35
CA PHE A 266 8.64 22.35 9.53
C PHE A 266 7.42 22.57 10.43
N ARG A 267 7.68 22.90 11.70
CA ARG A 267 6.67 22.98 12.76
C ARG A 267 6.62 24.36 13.40
N ALA A 268 5.42 24.87 13.60
CA ALA A 268 5.14 25.99 14.47
C ALA A 268 4.32 25.53 15.67
N TYR A 269 4.64 26.05 16.85
CA TYR A 269 3.87 25.82 18.07
C TYR A 269 3.07 27.06 18.42
N LEU A 270 1.77 26.92 18.53
CA LEU A 270 0.86 27.98 18.93
C LEU A 270 0.55 27.87 20.41
N ARG A 271 0.69 28.99 21.12
CA ARG A 271 0.32 29.14 22.52
C ARG A 271 -0.55 30.37 22.68
N VAL A 272 -1.63 30.25 23.46
CA VAL A 272 -2.43 31.39 23.87
C VAL A 272 -1.98 31.80 25.27
N ARG A 273 -1.66 33.08 25.45
CA ARG A 273 -1.18 33.58 26.75
C ARG A 273 -2.27 33.38 27.82
N GLY A 274 -1.94 32.61 28.87
CA GLY A 274 -2.79 32.41 30.03
C GLY A 274 -4.03 31.53 29.80
N LYS A 275 -4.16 30.87 28.65
CA LYS A 275 -5.29 29.98 28.34
C LYS A 275 -4.85 28.75 27.54
N ALA A 276 -5.58 27.65 27.68
CA ALA A 276 -5.40 26.51 26.79
C ALA A 276 -5.80 26.89 25.35
N VAL A 277 -5.06 26.43 24.34
CA VAL A 277 -5.40 26.72 22.94
C VAL A 277 -6.81 26.22 22.61
N SER A 278 -7.21 25.08 23.17
CA SER A 278 -8.54 24.51 22.95
C SER A 278 -9.70 25.33 23.54
N SER A 279 -9.44 26.30 24.43
CA SER A 279 -10.50 27.22 24.87
C SER A 279 -10.73 28.37 23.90
N VAL A 280 -9.83 28.57 22.93
CA VAL A 280 -9.92 29.60 21.89
C VAL A 280 -10.26 28.97 20.53
N ILE A 281 -9.68 27.80 20.25
CA ILE A 281 -9.93 27.01 19.04
C ILE A 281 -10.43 25.61 19.48
N PRO A 282 -11.74 25.43 19.66
CA PRO A 282 -12.37 24.25 20.26
C PRO A 282 -12.09 22.92 19.55
N SER A 283 -11.88 22.95 18.23
CA SER A 283 -11.72 21.75 17.41
C SER A 283 -10.45 21.80 16.55
N LEU A 284 -9.93 20.62 16.20
CA LEU A 284 -8.80 20.54 15.28
C LEU A 284 -9.19 20.94 13.84
N ALA A 285 -10.46 20.79 13.47
CA ALA A 285 -10.98 21.26 12.19
C ALA A 285 -10.91 22.80 12.12
N GLU A 286 -11.41 23.49 13.16
CA GLU A 286 -11.28 24.94 13.26
C GLU A 286 -9.83 25.40 13.29
N LEU A 287 -8.91 24.62 13.87
CA LEU A 287 -7.48 24.94 13.84
C LEU A 287 -6.90 24.94 12.42
N PHE A 288 -7.36 24.06 11.53
CA PHE A 288 -7.02 24.15 10.10
C PHE A 288 -7.63 25.41 9.47
N ASP A 289 -8.90 25.67 9.77
CA ASP A 289 -9.66 26.77 9.18
C ASP A 289 -9.22 28.16 9.70
N PHE A 290 -8.51 28.20 10.83
CA PHE A 290 -7.91 29.43 11.38
C PHE A 290 -6.68 29.89 10.59
N PHE A 291 -6.01 28.98 9.87
CA PHE A 291 -4.80 29.27 9.09
C PHE A 291 -4.93 28.82 7.62
N PRO A 292 -5.99 29.22 6.90
CA PRO A 292 -6.30 28.68 5.59
C PRO A 292 -5.28 29.11 4.53
N SER A 293 -4.74 30.33 4.65
CA SER A 293 -3.72 30.88 3.75
C SER A 293 -2.38 30.15 3.85
N TRP A 294 -2.09 29.54 5.00
CA TRP A 294 -0.86 28.82 5.28
C TRP A 294 -0.91 27.37 4.87
N LYS A 295 -2.09 26.86 4.52
CA LYS A 295 -2.27 25.52 3.95
C LYS A 295 -1.54 24.44 4.76
N PRO A 296 -1.81 24.34 6.08
CA PRO A 296 -1.07 23.41 6.92
C PRO A 296 -1.27 21.97 6.45
N THR A 297 -0.24 21.15 6.58
CA THR A 297 -0.28 19.73 6.21
C THR A 297 -0.75 18.86 7.37
N THR A 298 -0.55 19.32 8.60
CA THR A 298 -0.96 18.62 9.82
C THR A 298 -1.18 19.63 10.93
N VAL A 299 -2.25 19.47 11.71
CA VAL A 299 -2.43 20.22 12.96
C VAL A 299 -2.72 19.26 14.10
N GLY A 300 -2.43 19.69 15.33
CA GLY A 300 -2.75 18.88 16.49
C GLY A 300 -2.52 19.57 17.80
N TRP A 301 -2.84 18.89 18.89
CA TRP A 301 -2.68 19.41 20.24
C TRP A 301 -1.73 18.57 21.09
N SER A 302 -1.04 19.29 21.96
CA SER A 302 -0.37 18.71 23.12
C SER A 302 -1.32 17.92 24.03
N ARG A 303 -0.79 16.94 24.77
CA ARG A 303 -1.47 16.37 25.95
C ARG A 303 -1.77 17.51 26.93
N GLY A 304 -3.04 17.64 27.32
CA GLY A 304 -3.53 18.77 28.14
C GLY A 304 -3.89 20.03 27.36
N ARG A 305 -3.80 20.00 26.02
CA ARG A 305 -4.27 21.05 25.07
C ARG A 305 -3.73 22.46 25.34
N GLN A 306 -2.56 22.56 25.97
CA GLN A 306 -1.92 23.84 26.35
C GLN A 306 -1.29 24.56 25.16
N TYR A 307 -0.80 23.80 24.19
CA TYR A 307 -0.33 24.30 22.90
C TYR A 307 -0.87 23.47 21.75
N ALA A 308 -0.96 24.11 20.58
CA ALA A 308 -1.20 23.45 19.31
C ALA A 308 0.09 23.39 18.48
N CYS A 309 0.19 22.43 17.59
CA CYS A 309 1.25 22.32 16.61
C CYS A 309 0.66 22.43 15.22
N ILE A 310 1.29 23.21 14.37
CA ILE A 310 1.00 23.32 12.94
C ILE A 310 2.24 22.85 12.18
N CYS A 311 2.05 21.92 11.26
CA CYS A 311 3.10 21.46 10.36
C CYS A 311 2.85 22.04 8.97
N LEU A 312 3.91 22.56 8.36
CA LEU A 312 3.90 23.16 7.04
C LEU A 312 4.75 22.32 6.10
N LEU A 313 4.47 22.41 4.80
CA LEU A 313 5.15 21.59 3.79
C LEU A 313 6.61 22.00 3.58
N ARG A 314 6.91 23.31 3.68
CA ARG A 314 8.22 23.87 3.30
C ARG A 314 8.76 24.79 4.38
N GLU A 315 10.09 24.81 4.51
CA GLU A 315 10.80 25.68 5.48
C GLU A 315 10.48 27.16 5.28
N LYS A 316 10.39 27.61 4.02
CA LYS A 316 10.07 29.00 3.67
C LYS A 316 8.71 29.43 4.20
N ASP A 317 7.74 28.51 4.21
CA ASP A 317 6.38 28.78 4.67
C ASP A 317 6.36 28.89 6.19
N LEU A 318 7.15 28.06 6.89
CA LEU A 318 7.36 28.18 8.34
C LEU A 318 8.02 29.50 8.74
N LYS A 319 9.09 29.90 8.04
CA LYS A 319 9.76 31.18 8.31
C LYS A 319 8.81 32.36 8.16
N ARG A 320 7.98 32.34 7.12
CA ARG A 320 6.93 33.35 6.91
C ARG A 320 5.85 33.28 7.98
N PHE A 321 5.43 32.08 8.38
CA PHE A 321 4.41 31.87 9.41
C PHE A 321 4.83 32.45 10.76
N ILE A 322 6.09 32.24 11.18
CA ILE A 322 6.62 32.73 12.48
C ILE A 322 6.77 34.25 12.51
N ASN A 323 7.04 34.86 11.35
CA ASN A 323 7.29 36.29 11.24
C ASN A 323 6.01 37.14 11.07
N ASN A 324 4.83 36.52 11.04
CA ASN A 324 3.52 37.19 11.05
C ASN A 324 2.86 37.04 12.43
#